data_AF-A0A967L7U7-F1
#
_entry.id   AF-A0A967L7U7-F1
#
_cell.length_a   1.000
_cell.length_b   1.000
_cell.length_c   1.000
_cell.angle_alpha   90.00
_cell.angle_beta   90.00
_cell.angle_gamma   90.00
#
_symmetry.space_group_name_H-M   'P 1'
#
loop_
_entity.id
_entity.type
_entity.pdbx_description
1 polymer ?
#
loop_
_entity_poly.entity_id
_entity_poly.type
_entity_poly.pdbx_seq_one_letter_code
_entity_poly.pdbx_strand_id
1 'polypeptide(L)'
;ELKTLEARLDIAQEELDERTIKAPFDGVVVRKFKEAQEVIAEDDPVLQVMEVDRLKLQFYLEARLLPSIEIGQEQAVRFPALPDVPEM
;
A
#
# COMPACT_ATOMS: atom_id res chain seq x y z
N GLU A 1 0.85 -43.00 -1.56
CA GLU A 1 2.26 -42.58 -1.70
C GLU A 1 2.43 -41.52 -2.77
N LEU A 2 2.05 -41.76 -4.04
CA LEU A 2 2.16 -40.75 -5.11
C LEU A 2 1.51 -39.39 -4.75
N LYS A 3 0.24 -39.39 -4.34
CA LYS A 3 -0.46 -38.16 -3.87
C LYS A 3 0.25 -37.43 -2.73
N THR A 4 0.95 -38.16 -1.85
CA THR A 4 1.68 -37.57 -0.73
C THR A 4 2.99 -36.94 -1.21
N LEU A 5 3.64 -37.54 -2.20
CA LEU A 5 4.85 -36.99 -2.82
C LEU A 5 4.52 -35.77 -3.67
N GLU A 6 3.41 -35.79 -4.41
CA GLU A 6 2.88 -34.64 -5.16
C GLU A 6 2.61 -33.47 -4.21
N ALA A 7 1.87 -33.69 -3.12
CA ALA A 7 1.60 -32.63 -2.14
C ALA A 7 2.89 -32.04 -1.52
N ARG A 8 3.93 -32.86 -1.30
CA ARG A 8 5.22 -32.37 -0.80
C ARG A 8 5.98 -31.54 -1.84
N LEU A 9 5.86 -31.90 -3.11
CA LEU A 9 6.44 -31.14 -4.21
C LEU A 9 5.77 -29.77 -4.31
N ASP A 10 4.44 -29.72 -4.25
CA ASP A 10 3.67 -28.49 -4.32
C ASP A 10 4.04 -27.55 -3.16
N ILE A 11 4.14 -28.06 -1.92
CA ILE A 11 4.56 -27.26 -0.75
C ILE A 11 5.97 -26.70 -0.95
N ALA A 12 6.92 -27.53 -1.40
CA ALA A 12 8.30 -27.06 -1.61
C ALA A 12 8.42 -26.03 -2.74
N GLN A 13 7.54 -26.08 -3.73
CA GLN A 13 7.44 -25.09 -4.79
C GLN A 13 6.86 -23.77 -4.28
N GLU A 14 5.81 -23.82 -3.47
CA GLU A 14 5.22 -22.63 -2.84
C GLU A 14 6.25 -21.92 -1.95
N GLU A 15 6.98 -22.66 -1.10
CA GLU A 15 8.07 -22.12 -0.27
C GLU A 15 9.19 -21.47 -1.11
N LEU A 16 9.44 -21.97 -2.32
CA LEU A 16 10.43 -21.38 -3.23
C LEU A 16 9.90 -20.07 -3.83
N ASP A 17 8.64 -20.05 -4.25
CA ASP A 17 8.00 -18.88 -4.84
C ASP A 17 7.87 -17.72 -3.83
N GLU A 18 7.61 -18.03 -2.54
CA GLU A 18 7.56 -17.07 -1.44
C GLU A 18 8.89 -16.35 -1.19
N ARG A 19 10.03 -16.89 -1.65
CA ARG A 19 11.34 -16.21 -1.57
C ARG A 19 11.45 -15.00 -2.52
N THR A 20 10.47 -14.80 -3.39
CA THR A 20 10.38 -13.62 -4.26
C THR A 20 9.20 -12.74 -3.84
N ILE A 21 9.50 -11.61 -3.19
CA ILE A 21 8.49 -10.63 -2.81
C ILE A 21 7.99 -9.90 -4.07
N LYS A 22 6.69 -10.05 -4.37
CA LYS A 22 6.02 -9.37 -5.49
C LYS A 22 5.11 -8.27 -4.94
N ALA A 23 4.96 -7.18 -5.71
CA ALA A 23 4.00 -6.14 -5.36
C ALA A 23 2.57 -6.67 -5.52
N PRO A 24 1.67 -6.42 -4.55
CA PRO A 24 0.28 -6.88 -4.63
C PRO A 24 -0.60 -6.02 -5.56
N PHE A 25 -0.14 -4.82 -5.92
CA PHE A 25 -0.83 -3.88 -6.80
C PHE A 25 0.18 -2.92 -7.47
N ASP A 26 -0.26 -2.24 -8.53
CA ASP A 26 0.52 -1.20 -9.21
C ASP A 26 0.61 0.07 -8.36
N GLY A 27 1.82 0.60 -8.17
CA GLY A 27 2.02 1.79 -7.35
C GLY A 27 3.46 2.26 -7.33
N VAL A 28 3.75 3.19 -6.42
CA VAL A 28 5.06 3.82 -6.26
C VAL A 28 5.69 3.38 -4.96
N VAL A 29 6.96 2.98 -4.99
CA VAL A 29 7.74 2.73 -3.77
C VAL A 29 8.04 4.07 -3.10
N VAL A 30 7.41 4.33 -1.95
CA VAL A 30 7.59 5.57 -1.19
C VAL A 30 8.65 5.45 -0.10
N ARG A 31 8.95 4.21 0.32
CA ARG A 31 9.96 3.93 1.33
C ARG A 31 10.55 2.55 1.15
N LYS A 32 11.86 2.46 1.39
CA LYS A 32 12.60 1.21 1.50
C LYS A 32 13.10 1.06 2.94
N PHE A 33 12.85 -0.09 3.53
CA PHE A 33 13.19 -0.39 4.93
C PHE A 33 14.43 -1.28 5.06
N LYS A 34 14.72 -2.10 4.05
CA LYS A 34 15.82 -3.06 4.02
C LYS A 34 16.58 -2.98 2.72
N GLU A 35 17.90 -3.09 2.79
CA GLU A 35 18.80 -3.15 1.65
C GLU A 35 19.12 -4.59 1.24
N ALA A 36 19.73 -4.72 0.05
CA ALA A 36 20.27 -6.00 -0.37
C ALA A 36 21.33 -6.47 0.65
N GLN A 37 21.41 -7.79 0.85
CA GLN A 37 22.32 -8.45 1.80
C GLN A 37 21.96 -8.29 3.28
N GLU A 38 20.84 -7.64 3.61
CA GLU A 38 20.29 -7.68 4.96
C GLU A 38 19.51 -8.97 5.21
N VAL A 39 19.59 -9.48 6.43
CA VAL A 39 18.74 -10.58 6.91
C VAL A 39 17.40 -9.98 7.37
N ILE A 40 16.30 -10.58 6.92
CA ILE A 40 14.94 -10.18 7.27
C ILE A 40 14.23 -11.30 8.04
N ALA A 41 13.39 -10.92 9.00
CA ALA A 41 12.42 -11.80 9.63
C ALA A 41 11.09 -11.83 8.85
N GLU A 42 10.20 -12.76 9.16
CA GLU A 42 8.91 -12.96 8.47
C GLU A 42 8.02 -11.70 8.49
N ASP A 43 8.00 -10.97 9.60
CA ASP A 43 7.17 -9.77 9.78
C ASP A 43 7.93 -8.45 9.49
N ASP A 44 9.16 -8.51 8.98
CA ASP A 44 9.95 -7.31 8.71
C ASP A 44 9.39 -6.57 7.47
N PRO A 45 9.03 -5.28 7.58
CA PRO A 45 8.69 -4.51 6.40
C PRO A 45 9.93 -4.33 5.52
N VAL A 46 9.80 -4.58 4.22
CA VAL A 46 10.89 -4.44 3.24
C VAL A 46 10.71 -3.18 2.39
N LEU A 47 9.51 -3.00 1.84
CA LEU A 47 9.12 -1.86 0.99
C LEU A 47 7.75 -1.32 1.40
N GLN A 48 7.58 -0.02 1.29
CA GLN A 48 6.27 0.63 1.34
C GLN A 48 5.88 1.07 -0.07
N VAL A 49 4.77 0.55 -0.57
CA VAL A 49 4.21 0.89 -1.88
C VAL A 49 2.89 1.64 -1.67
N MET A 50 2.68 2.72 -2.43
CA MET A 50 1.45 3.51 -2.40
C MET A 50 0.87 3.66 -3.81
N GLU A 51 -0.45 3.49 -3.92
CA GLU A 51 -1.22 3.90 -5.09
C GLU A 51 -1.37 5.44 -5.05
N VAL A 52 -0.92 6.13 -6.10
CA VAL A 52 -0.93 7.61 -6.16
C VAL A 52 -2.13 8.16 -6.94
N ASP A 53 -2.86 7.31 -7.65
CA ASP A 53 -3.99 7.73 -8.50
C ASP A 53 -5.23 8.12 -7.69
N ARG A 54 -5.35 7.60 -6.46
CA ARG A 54 -6.53 7.81 -5.59
C ARG A 54 -6.13 8.26 -4.20
N LEU A 55 -5.85 9.55 -4.07
CA LEU A 55 -5.55 10.15 -2.78
C LEU A 55 -6.81 10.40 -1.97
N LYS A 56 -6.79 9.99 -0.70
CA LYS A 56 -7.84 10.31 0.28
C LYS A 56 -7.36 11.43 1.18
N LEU A 57 -8.12 12.52 1.24
CA LEU A 57 -7.87 13.60 2.19
C LEU A 57 -8.58 13.29 3.51
N GLN A 58 -7.80 13.20 4.58
CA GLN A 58 -8.32 13.11 5.94
C GLN A 58 -8.20 14.49 6.61
N PHE A 59 -9.28 14.94 7.22
CA PHE A 59 -9.31 16.20 7.96
C PHE A 59 -10.08 15.99 9.27
N TYR A 60 -9.79 16.86 10.24
CA TYR A 60 -10.49 16.89 11.51
C TYR A 60 -11.52 18.01 11.51
N LEU A 61 -12.66 17.74 12.12
CA LEU A 61 -13.76 18.68 12.20
C LEU A 61 -14.29 18.71 13.63
N GLU A 62 -14.60 19.90 14.13
CA GLU A 62 -15.23 20.05 15.44
C GLU A 62 -16.65 19.48 15.41
N ALA A 63 -17.07 18.82 16.50
CA ALA A 63 -18.38 18.17 16.59
C ALA A 63 -19.57 19.13 16.28
N ARG A 64 -19.43 20.42 16.58
CA ARG A 64 -20.43 21.46 16.31
C ARG A 64 -20.72 21.67 14.82
N LEU A 65 -19.76 21.31 13.96
CA LEU A 65 -19.86 21.44 12.51
C LEU A 65 -20.37 20.15 11.85
N LEU A 66 -20.58 19.06 12.60
CA LEU A 66 -21.11 17.82 12.03
C LEU A 66 -22.45 18.00 11.29
N PRO A 67 -23.38 18.86 11.76
CA PRO A 67 -24.63 19.10 11.03
C PRO A 67 -24.45 19.81 9.68
N SER A 68 -23.27 20.36 9.38
CA SER A 68 -23.00 21.09 8.13
C SER A 68 -22.32 20.23 7.06
N ILE A 69 -22.22 18.91 7.27
CA ILE A 69 -21.62 17.98 6.31
C ILE A 69 -22.53 16.78 6.05
N GLU A 70 -22.57 16.35 4.79
CA GLU A 70 -23.34 15.18 4.36
C GLU A 70 -22.47 14.23 3.53
N ILE A 71 -22.79 12.93 3.56
CA ILE A 71 -22.09 11.94 2.73
C ILE A 71 -22.42 12.20 1.25
N GLY A 72 -21.40 12.27 0.42
CA GLY A 72 -21.53 12.57 -1.01
C GLY A 72 -21.43 14.06 -1.36
N GLN A 73 -21.27 14.93 -0.35
CA GLN A 73 -21.01 16.34 -0.58
C GLN A 73 -19.64 16.55 -1.25
N GLU A 74 -19.64 17.28 -2.36
CA GLU A 74 -18.41 17.75 -3.00
C GLU A 74 -17.91 19.02 -2.31
N GLN A 75 -16.61 19.07 -2.01
CA GLN A 75 -16.00 20.22 -1.34
C GLN A 75 -14.68 20.58 -2.03
N ALA A 76 -14.55 21.86 -2.42
CA ALA A 76 -13.29 22.38 -2.93
C ALA A 76 -12.24 22.41 -1.82
N VAL A 77 -11.11 21.76 -2.05
CA VAL A 77 -9.94 21.79 -1.18
C VAL A 77 -8.86 22.62 -1.85
N ARG A 78 -8.21 23.51 -1.08
CA ARG A 78 -7.01 24.21 -1.52
C ARG A 78 -5.83 23.78 -0.67
N PHE A 79 -4.66 23.64 -1.30
CA PHE A 79 -3.40 23.32 -0.64
C PHE A 79 -2.47 24.53 -0.74
N PRO A 80 -2.44 25.43 0.26
CA PRO A 80 -1.72 26.70 0.14
C PRO A 80 -0.20 26.55 -0.04
N ALA A 81 0.36 25.39 0.33
CA ALA A 81 1.79 25.10 0.26
C ALA A 81 2.21 24.41 -1.04
N LEU A 82 1.28 24.05 -1.92
CA LEU A 82 1.61 23.55 -3.26
C LEU A 82 1.59 24.74 -4.23
N PRO A 83 2.68 25.01 -4.98
CA PRO A 83 2.61 25.97 -6.07
C PRO A 83 1.52 25.52 -7.05
N ASP A 84 0.83 26.47 -7.70
CA ASP A 84 -0.20 26.17 -8.70
C ASP A 84 0.34 25.12 -9.67
N VAL A 85 -0.11 23.88 -9.53
CA VAL A 85 0.25 22.81 -10.44
C VAL A 85 -0.59 23.11 -11.68
N PRO A 86 0.01 23.50 -12.82
CA PRO A 86 -0.76 23.71 -14.03
C PRO A 86 -1.54 22.43 -14.32
N GLU A 87 -2.84 22.58 -14.60
CA GLU A 87 -3.69 21.48 -15.04
C GLU A 87 -2.96 20.72 -16.16
N MET A 88 -2.78 19.40 -15.97
CA MET A 88 -2.30 18.50 -17.01
C MET A 88 -3.42 18.21 -18.01
#